data_AF-A0A2M8PJQ2-F1
#
_entry.id   AF-A0A2M8PJQ2-F1
#
_cell.length_a   1.000
_cell.length_b   1.000
_cell.length_c   1.000
_cell.angle_alpha   90.00
_cell.angle_beta   90.00
_cell.angle_gamma   90.00
#
_symmetry.space_group_name_H-M   'P 1'
#
loop_
_entity.id
_entity.type
_entity.pdbx_description
1 polymer ?
#
loop_
_entity_poly.entity_id
_entity_poly.type
_entity_poly.pdbx_seq_one_letter_code
_entity_poly.pdbx_strand_id
1 'polypeptide(L)'
;FMGVANIHTMRDSYFKYKKIMRSVQQNPSKDQKNWWRDIENSGWHRHIRSILVAAVLIVDHLIKKKESVVVHCSHGWDRTAQLVSIAALILDPFYRTIDGFQVLIEKEWIAYGHKFLDRIG
;
A
#
# COMPACT_ATOMS: atom_id res chain seq x y z
N PHE A 1 -4.78 -5.84 -15.32
CA PHE A 1 -5.12 -4.64 -14.53
C PHE A 1 -5.10 -5.00 -13.05
N MET A 2 -4.42 -4.22 -12.19
CA MET A 2 -4.16 -4.60 -10.78
C MET A 2 -5.19 -4.06 -9.76
N GLY A 3 -6.20 -3.31 -10.20
CA GLY A 3 -7.29 -2.84 -9.33
C GLY A 3 -6.92 -1.80 -8.27
N VAL A 4 -5.67 -1.32 -8.23
CA VAL A 4 -5.22 -0.36 -7.21
C VAL A 4 -5.78 1.03 -7.50
N ALA A 5 -6.61 1.51 -6.56
CA ALA A 5 -7.31 2.78 -6.65
C ALA A 5 -6.36 4.00 -6.66
N ASN A 6 -6.86 5.13 -7.15
CA ASN A 6 -6.09 6.36 -7.23
C ASN A 6 -5.96 7.06 -5.86
N ILE A 7 -5.13 8.11 -5.80
CA ILE A 7 -4.83 8.83 -4.56
C ILE A 7 -6.05 9.48 -3.89
N HIS A 8 -7.07 9.87 -4.65
CA HIS A 8 -8.28 10.48 -4.11
C HIS A 8 -9.11 9.43 -3.38
N THR A 9 -9.33 8.27 -4.01
CA THR A 9 -10.02 7.14 -3.38
C THR A 9 -9.29 6.65 -2.13
N MET A 10 -7.96 6.54 -2.19
CA MET A 10 -7.15 6.15 -1.02
C MET A 10 -7.30 7.13 0.14
N ARG A 11 -7.29 8.43 -0.15
CA ARG A 11 -7.44 9.51 0.84
C ARG A 11 -8.80 9.45 1.52
N ASP A 12 -9.88 9.33 0.75
CA ASP A 12 -11.24 9.26 1.28
C ASP A 12 -11.43 8.02 2.17
N SER A 13 -10.89 6.88 1.73
CA SER A 13 -10.90 5.63 2.48
C SER A 13 -10.13 5.74 3.79
N TYR A 14 -8.92 6.32 3.76
CA TYR A 14 -8.11 6.56 4.95
C TYR A 14 -8.82 7.50 5.95
N PHE A 15 -9.45 8.58 5.49
CA PHE A 15 -10.16 9.49 6.39
C PHE A 15 -11.35 8.83 7.09
N LYS A 16 -12.12 8.01 6.36
CA LYS A 16 -13.19 7.20 6.97
C LYS A 16 -12.62 6.26 8.04
N TYR A 17 -11.60 5.49 7.69
CA TYR A 17 -10.91 4.58 8.61
C TYR A 17 -10.38 5.30 9.85
N LYS A 18 -9.67 6.42 9.68
CA LYS A 18 -9.11 7.23 10.77
C LYS A 18 -10.18 7.77 11.70
N LYS A 19 -11.33 8.18 11.17
CA LYS A 19 -12.47 8.64 11.98
C LYS A 19 -13.00 7.52 12.88
N ILE A 20 -13.13 6.30 12.34
CA ILE A 20 -13.60 5.13 13.09
C ILE A 20 -12.60 4.75 14.18
N MET A 21 -11.30 4.71 13.87
CA MET A 21 -10.27 4.38 14.87
C MET A 21 -10.25 5.39 16.03
N ARG A 22 -10.45 6.68 15.74
CA ARG A 22 -10.58 7.71 16.77
C ARG A 22 -11.82 7.54 17.63
N SER A 23 -12.97 7.17 17.05
CA SER A 23 -14.20 6.97 17.83
C SER A 23 -14.08 5.78 18.76
N VAL A 24 -13.52 4.67 18.28
CA VAL A 24 -13.24 3.46 19.06
C VAL A 24 -12.29 3.75 20.23
N GLN A 25 -11.26 4.58 20.00
CA GLN A 25 -10.32 4.97 21.07
C GLN A 25 -10.98 5.84 22.15
N GLN A 26 -11.92 6.71 21.77
CA GLN A 26 -12.58 7.63 22.70
C GLN A 26 -13.75 7.00 23.46
N ASN A 27 -14.48 6.06 22.85
CA ASN A 27 -15.64 5.40 23.46
C ASN A 27 -15.66 3.88 23.18
N PRO A 28 -14.80 3.09 23.86
CA PRO A 28 -14.64 1.66 23.58
C PRO A 28 -15.91 0.83 23.76
N SER A 29 -16.78 1.22 24.70
CA SER A 29 -17.96 0.47 25.12
C SER A 29 -19.22 0.72 24.27
N LYS A 30 -19.29 1.83 23.53
CA LYS A 30 -20.47 2.19 22.70
C LYS A 30 -20.33 1.72 21.25
N ASP A 31 -19.10 1.67 20.73
CA ASP A 31 -18.82 1.41 19.31
C ASP A 31 -18.49 -0.07 19.01
N GLN A 32 -18.39 -0.93 20.04
CA GLN A 32 -18.00 -2.35 19.90
C GLN A 32 -18.93 -3.17 18.99
N LYS A 33 -20.22 -2.78 18.84
CA LYS A 33 -21.17 -3.53 18.02
C LYS A 33 -21.11 -3.22 16.51
N ASN A 34 -20.62 -2.05 16.10
CA ASN A 34 -20.71 -1.61 14.69
C ASN A 34 -19.37 -1.30 14.02
N TRP A 35 -18.27 -1.16 14.78
CA TRP A 35 -16.98 -0.73 14.23
C TRP A 35 -16.44 -1.63 13.11
N TRP A 36 -16.67 -2.94 13.16
CA TRP A 36 -16.29 -3.86 12.08
C TRP A 36 -16.99 -3.53 10.76
N ARG A 37 -18.29 -3.21 10.82
CA ARG A 37 -19.08 -2.80 9.65
C ARG A 37 -18.58 -1.46 9.11
N ASP A 38 -18.22 -0.55 10.01
CA ASP A 38 -17.71 0.76 9.62
C ASP A 38 -16.31 0.66 8.98
N ILE A 39 -15.42 -0.22 9.50
CA ILE A 39 -14.15 -0.54 8.83
C ILE A 39 -14.42 -1.12 7.45
N GLU A 40 -15.35 -2.06 7.32
CA GLU A 40 -15.70 -2.64 6.02
C GLU A 40 -16.16 -1.54 5.03
N ASN A 41 -17.01 -0.63 5.50
CA ASN A 41 -17.52 0.51 4.75
C ASN A 41 -16.45 1.56 4.41
N SER A 42 -15.35 1.62 5.18
CA SER A 42 -14.21 2.48 4.85
C SER A 42 -13.49 2.00 3.59
N GLY A 43 -13.52 0.70 3.30
CA GLY A 43 -12.82 0.08 2.17
C GLY A 43 -11.29 -0.01 2.34
N TRP A 44 -10.74 0.46 3.47
CA TRP A 44 -9.29 0.62 3.66
C TRP A 44 -8.54 -0.71 3.54
N HIS A 45 -9.06 -1.76 4.18
CA HIS A 45 -8.52 -3.12 4.11
C HIS A 45 -8.57 -3.69 2.68
N ARG A 46 -9.58 -3.37 1.88
CA ARG A 46 -9.67 -3.81 0.47
C ARG A 46 -8.57 -3.17 -0.38
N HIS A 47 -8.23 -1.92 -0.11
CA HIS A 47 -7.12 -1.25 -0.78
C HIS A 47 -5.77 -1.87 -0.42
N ILE A 48 -5.52 -2.12 0.87
CA ILE A 48 -4.32 -2.83 1.33
C ILE A 48 -4.23 -4.21 0.66
N ARG A 49 -5.33 -4.98 0.69
CA ARG A 49 -5.41 -6.29 0.02
C ARG A 49 -5.07 -6.20 -1.46
N SER A 50 -5.63 -5.22 -2.18
CA SER A 50 -5.37 -5.05 -3.61
C SER A 50 -3.89 -4.80 -3.91
N ILE A 51 -3.22 -3.98 -3.10
CA ILE A 51 -1.78 -3.71 -3.24
C ILE A 51 -0.97 -5.00 -2.99
N LEU A 52 -1.26 -5.73 -1.91
CA LEU A 52 -0.56 -6.97 -1.56
C LEU A 52 -0.76 -8.06 -2.63
N VAL A 53 -1.99 -8.26 -3.10
CA VAL A 53 -2.30 -9.25 -4.15
C VAL A 53 -1.56 -8.92 -5.45
N ALA A 54 -1.52 -7.64 -5.83
CA ALA A 54 -0.80 -7.22 -7.02
C ALA A 54 0.73 -7.44 -6.91
N ALA A 55 1.32 -7.19 -5.73
CA ALA A 55 2.72 -7.48 -5.48
C ALA A 55 3.03 -8.98 -5.54
N VAL A 56 2.18 -9.82 -4.93
CA VAL A 56 2.31 -11.29 -5.03
C VAL A 56 2.23 -11.76 -6.48
N LEU A 57 1.37 -11.16 -7.29
CA LEU A 57 1.27 -11.50 -8.71
C LEU A 57 2.56 -11.14 -9.47
N ILE A 58 3.20 -10.00 -9.17
CA ILE A 58 4.51 -9.64 -9.73
C ILE A 58 5.55 -10.72 -9.39
N VAL A 59 5.60 -11.13 -8.11
CA VAL A 59 6.51 -12.17 -7.63
C VAL A 59 6.27 -13.52 -8.32
N ASP A 60 5.00 -13.88 -8.53
CA ASP A 60 4.62 -15.13 -9.21
C ASP A 60 5.15 -15.20 -10.64
N HIS A 61 5.00 -14.10 -11.40
CA HIS A 61 5.54 -13.99 -12.75
C HIS A 61 7.07 -14.08 -12.78
N LEU A 62 7.76 -13.41 -11.85
CA LEU A 62 9.22 -13.43 -11.78
C LEU A 62 9.76 -14.82 -11.40
N ILE A 63 9.22 -15.43 -10.35
CA ILE A 63 9.81 -16.64 -9.75
C ILE A 63 9.26 -17.93 -10.36
N LYS A 64 7.95 -18.02 -10.56
CA LYS A 64 7.33 -19.27 -11.06
C LYS A 64 7.33 -19.31 -12.58
N LYS A 65 6.98 -18.21 -13.24
CA LYS A 65 6.89 -18.16 -14.71
C LYS A 65 8.21 -17.78 -15.40
N LYS A 66 9.18 -17.26 -14.65
CA LYS A 66 10.49 -16.82 -15.16
C LYS A 66 10.38 -15.71 -16.23
N GLU A 67 9.40 -14.84 -16.07
CA GLU A 67 9.12 -13.74 -16.99
C GLU A 67 9.62 -12.41 -16.41
N SER A 68 10.10 -11.52 -17.28
CA SER A 68 10.34 -10.12 -16.89
C SER A 68 9.02 -9.36 -16.79
N VAL A 69 8.88 -8.50 -15.78
CA VAL A 69 7.66 -7.74 -15.51
C VAL A 69 7.94 -6.25 -15.59
N VAL A 70 7.14 -5.52 -16.36
CA VAL A 70 7.13 -4.05 -16.37
C VAL A 70 5.96 -3.57 -15.52
N VAL A 71 6.25 -2.79 -14.48
CA VAL A 71 5.24 -2.23 -13.58
C VAL A 71 5.10 -0.74 -13.86
N HIS A 72 3.91 -0.31 -14.29
CA HIS A 72 3.60 1.09 -14.44
C HIS A 72 2.20 1.42 -13.90
N CYS A 73 1.99 2.70 -13.59
CA CYS A 73 0.66 3.24 -13.33
C CYS A 73 0.45 4.47 -14.22
N SER A 74 -0.39 5.42 -13.80
CA SER A 74 -0.61 6.66 -14.57
C SER A 74 0.64 7.54 -14.65
N HIS A 75 1.31 7.77 -13.52
CA HIS A 75 2.49 8.66 -13.44
C HIS A 75 3.76 7.97 -12.94
N GLY A 76 3.69 6.67 -12.60
CA GLY A 76 4.86 5.90 -12.18
C GLY A 76 5.37 6.14 -10.75
N TRP A 77 4.90 7.15 -10.01
CA TRP A 77 5.50 7.51 -8.70
C TRP A 77 4.66 7.15 -7.46
N ASP A 78 3.42 6.68 -7.60
CA ASP A 78 2.55 6.32 -6.46
C ASP A 78 2.42 4.80 -6.32
N ARG A 79 1.56 4.21 -7.17
CA ARG A 79 1.23 2.77 -7.11
C ARG A 79 2.39 1.90 -7.55
N THR A 80 3.20 2.37 -8.49
CA THR A 80 4.40 1.64 -8.94
C THR A 80 5.39 1.48 -7.78
N ALA A 81 5.71 2.55 -7.05
CA ALA A 81 6.60 2.51 -5.89
C ALA A 81 6.10 1.51 -4.84
N GLN A 82 4.80 1.51 -4.53
CA GLN A 82 4.18 0.53 -3.63
C GLN A 82 4.40 -0.91 -4.10
N LEU A 83 4.05 -1.21 -5.35
CA LEU A 83 4.09 -2.57 -5.88
C LEU A 83 5.52 -3.12 -6.00
N VAL A 84 6.44 -2.30 -6.52
CA VAL A 84 7.85 -2.69 -6.68
C VAL A 84 8.52 -2.87 -5.32
N SER A 85 8.26 -1.98 -4.36
CA SER A 85 8.84 -2.09 -3.01
C SER A 85 8.38 -3.37 -2.29
N ILE A 86 7.08 -3.70 -2.36
CA ILE A 86 6.56 -4.91 -1.71
C ILE A 86 7.06 -6.17 -2.41
N ALA A 87 7.12 -6.18 -3.75
CA ALA A 87 7.70 -7.30 -4.49
C ALA A 87 9.18 -7.51 -4.11
N ALA A 88 9.96 -6.42 -4.00
CA ALA A 88 11.35 -6.47 -3.56
C ALA A 88 11.50 -7.05 -2.14
N LEU A 89 10.64 -6.63 -1.19
CA LEU A 89 10.62 -7.19 0.17
C LEU A 89 10.31 -8.69 0.22
N ILE A 90 9.45 -9.17 -0.69
CA ILE A 90 9.12 -10.60 -0.78
C ILE A 90 10.29 -11.39 -1.37
N LEU A 91 10.95 -10.85 -2.38
CA LEU A 91 11.96 -11.56 -3.20
C LEU A 91 13.33 -11.59 -2.56
N ASP A 92 13.77 -10.48 -1.97
CA ASP A 92 15.16 -10.29 -1.55
C ASP A 92 15.24 -10.13 -0.02
N PRO A 93 15.88 -11.08 0.70
CA PRO A 93 16.11 -10.97 2.13
C PRO A 93 16.86 -9.70 2.56
N PHE A 94 17.70 -9.12 1.70
CA PHE A 94 18.45 -7.91 2.01
C PHE A 94 17.52 -6.76 2.41
N TYR A 95 16.44 -6.52 1.65
CA TYR A 95 15.50 -5.44 1.92
C TYR A 95 14.68 -5.62 3.21
N ARG A 96 14.78 -6.79 3.87
CA ARG A 96 14.18 -7.06 5.19
C ARG A 96 15.11 -6.78 6.37
N THR A 97 16.32 -6.30 6.12
CA THR A 97 17.23 -5.73 7.14
C THR A 97 16.93 -4.24 7.33
N ILE A 98 17.40 -3.62 8.42
CA ILE A 98 17.23 -2.18 8.64
C ILE A 98 17.89 -1.39 7.51
N ASP A 99 19.16 -1.69 7.21
CA ASP A 99 19.93 -1.01 6.17
C ASP A 99 19.31 -1.23 4.78
N GLY A 100 18.90 -2.46 4.48
CA GLY A 100 18.25 -2.77 3.21
C GLY A 100 16.90 -2.07 3.06
N PHE A 101 16.11 -1.98 4.13
CA PHE A 101 14.85 -1.25 4.08
C PHE A 101 15.05 0.25 3.85
N GLN A 102 16.09 0.85 4.45
CA GLN A 102 16.48 2.23 4.16
C GLN A 102 16.87 2.41 2.69
N VAL A 103 17.72 1.52 2.16
CA VAL A 103 18.10 1.52 0.73
C VAL A 103 16.87 1.38 -0.17
N LEU A 104 15.90 0.56 0.20
CA LEU A 104 14.67 0.39 -0.56
C LEU A 104 13.85 1.70 -0.61
N ILE A 105 13.72 2.41 0.51
CA ILE A 105 13.04 3.71 0.57
C ILE A 105 13.79 4.75 -0.27
N GLU A 106 15.09 4.89 -0.06
CA GLU A 106 15.93 5.83 -0.82
C GLU A 106 15.83 5.59 -2.33
N LYS A 107 15.86 4.32 -2.76
CA LYS A 107 15.76 3.96 -4.18
C LYS A 107 14.35 4.13 -4.72
N GLU A 108 13.38 3.38 -4.20
CA GLU A 108 12.04 3.22 -4.81
C GLU A 108 11.10 4.40 -4.57
N TRP A 109 11.38 5.21 -3.55
CA TRP A 109 10.52 6.32 -3.17
C TRP A 109 11.20 7.67 -3.38
N ILE A 110 12.43 7.84 -2.91
CA ILE A 110 13.10 9.15 -2.96
C ILE A 110 13.70 9.37 -4.35
N ALA A 111 14.60 8.50 -4.80
CA ALA A 111 15.29 8.64 -6.07
C ALA A 111 14.34 8.55 -7.28
N TYR A 112 13.34 7.67 -7.23
CA TYR A 112 12.30 7.58 -8.27
C TYR A 112 11.15 8.58 -8.12
N GLY A 113 11.28 9.57 -7.22
CA GLY A 113 10.49 10.80 -7.28
C GLY A 113 9.06 10.66 -6.77
N HIS A 114 8.82 9.81 -5.76
CA HIS A 114 7.57 9.89 -5.01
C HIS A 114 7.40 11.31 -4.44
N LYS A 115 6.28 11.95 -4.74
CA LYS A 115 6.03 13.35 -4.42
C LYS A 115 5.64 13.54 -2.94
N PHE A 116 6.55 13.22 -2.02
CA PHE A 116 6.29 13.26 -0.57
C PHE A 116 5.65 14.59 -0.11
N LEU A 117 6.17 15.74 -0.56
CA LEU A 117 5.64 17.05 -0.20
C LEU A 117 4.18 17.24 -0.62
N ASP A 118 3.82 16.83 -1.84
CA ASP A 118 2.45 16.91 -2.36
C ASP A 118 1.50 15.88 -1.73
N ARG A 119 2.03 14.84 -1.07
CA ARG A 119 1.24 13.74 -0.50
C ARG A 119 0.99 13.90 0.99
N ILE A 120 1.90 14.58 1.70
CA ILE A 120 1.84 14.78 3.15
C ILE A 120 1.28 16.17 3.51
N GLY A 121 1.39 17.15 2.61
CA GLY A 121 0.87 18.52 2.78
C GLY A 121 -0.66 18.62 2.80
#